data_AF-X1IQX7-F1
#
_entry.id   AF-X1IQX7-F1
#
_cell.length_a   1.000
_cell.length_b   1.000
_cell.length_c   1.000
_cell.angle_alpha   90.00
_cell.angle_beta   90.00
_cell.angle_gamma   90.00
#
_symmetry.space_group_name_H-M   'P 1'
#
loop_
_entity.id
_entity.type
_entity.pdbx_description
1 polymer ?
#
loop_
_entity_poly.entity_id
_entity_poly.type
_entity_poly.pdbx_seq_one_letter_code
_entity_poly.pdbx_strand_id
1 'polypeptide(L)'
;LLLLAAGETFVIISGGIDLSIGFVMGFVCISSSIIMRDLNAAGYSPIISMMTGSLIGLLLGLIPGFINGFFVAKLRVPPFIATLGMWGIANGLAWRLCEGFPIGFLPLQVRDIGNAYLAYFSPKKGFSFLMKPELTERGDILSLVKIIPILILLITFILVIFAFILSCTRFGQHTYAIGGKVDAAIRAGINVPLHLIKIYIISSFFAAAAGVLLVFKLNMGVHTQYTSS
;
A
#
# COMPACT_ATOMS: atom_id res chain seq x y z
N LEU A 1 -3.06 3.62 -6.69
CA LEU A 1 -2.81 3.15 -8.07
C LEU A 1 -1.33 3.03 -8.40
N LEU A 2 -0.52 4.11 -8.33
CA LEU A 2 0.93 4.04 -8.63
C LEU A 2 1.68 2.94 -7.86
N LEU A 3 1.46 2.83 -6.54
CA LEU A 3 2.07 1.79 -5.72
C LEU A 3 1.62 0.38 -6.13
N LEU A 4 0.33 0.19 -6.41
CA LEU A 4 -0.21 -1.10 -6.85
C LEU A 4 0.41 -1.53 -8.19
N ALA A 5 0.51 -0.61 -9.16
CA ALA A 5 1.14 -0.87 -10.44
C ALA A 5 2.63 -1.24 -10.30
N ALA A 6 3.32 -0.62 -9.34
CA ALA A 6 4.71 -0.97 -9.03
C ALA A 6 4.84 -2.37 -8.45
N GLY A 7 3.92 -2.79 -7.57
CA GLY A 7 3.82 -4.17 -7.08
C GLY A 7 3.63 -5.18 -8.22
N GLU A 8 2.65 -4.92 -9.09
CA GLU A 8 2.38 -5.78 -10.26
C GLU A 8 3.56 -5.86 -11.23
N THR A 9 4.37 -4.80 -11.34
CA THR A 9 5.56 -4.81 -12.21
C THR A 9 6.49 -5.97 -11.86
N PHE A 10 6.74 -6.24 -10.57
CA PHE A 10 7.58 -7.36 -10.15
C PHE A 10 6.97 -8.72 -10.51
N VAL A 11 5.65 -8.85 -10.32
CA VAL A 11 4.91 -10.09 -10.57
C VAL A 11 4.89 -10.40 -12.06
N ILE A 12 4.57 -9.41 -12.90
CA ILE A 12 4.50 -9.53 -14.36
C ILE A 12 5.87 -9.86 -14.94
N ILE A 13 6.94 -9.19 -14.49
CA ILE A 13 8.30 -9.50 -14.98
C ILE A 13 8.67 -10.95 -14.70
N SER A 14 8.24 -11.52 -13.57
CA SER A 14 8.49 -12.92 -13.24
C SER A 14 7.61 -13.94 -13.97
N GLY A 15 6.68 -13.47 -14.81
CA GLY A 15 5.73 -14.31 -15.55
C GLY A 15 4.46 -14.68 -14.77
N GLY A 16 4.16 -13.98 -13.67
CA GLY A 16 2.96 -14.19 -12.84
C GLY A 16 1.87 -13.15 -13.07
N ILE A 17 0.77 -13.29 -12.33
CA ILE A 17 -0.33 -12.32 -12.22
C ILE A 17 -0.81 -12.35 -10.76
N ASP A 18 -1.02 -11.18 -10.14
CA ASP A 18 -1.61 -11.08 -8.80
C ASP A 18 -2.91 -10.26 -8.81
N LEU A 19 -4.04 -10.95 -8.79
CA LEU A 19 -5.36 -10.30 -8.75
C LEU A 19 -5.76 -9.85 -7.34
N SER A 20 -5.04 -10.27 -6.31
CA SER A 20 -5.43 -10.04 -4.93
C SER A 20 -5.07 -8.65 -4.42
N ILE A 21 -4.13 -7.95 -5.06
CA ILE A 21 -3.54 -6.69 -4.55
C ILE A 21 -4.55 -5.60 -4.19
N GLY A 22 -5.62 -5.45 -4.96
CA GLY A 22 -6.66 -4.46 -4.67
C GLY A 22 -7.44 -4.80 -3.39
N PHE A 23 -7.63 -6.08 -3.11
CA PHE A 23 -8.40 -6.56 -1.96
C PHE A 23 -7.52 -6.68 -0.71
N VAL A 24 -6.24 -7.02 -0.89
CA VAL A 24 -5.22 -6.89 0.15
C VAL A 24 -5.10 -5.43 0.61
N MET A 25 -5.07 -4.48 -0.33
CA MET A 25 -5.08 -3.05 -0.01
C MET A 25 -6.31 -2.66 0.84
N GLY A 26 -7.51 -3.11 0.45
CA GLY A 26 -8.74 -2.86 1.21
C GLY A 26 -8.74 -3.52 2.59
N PHE A 27 -8.26 -4.76 2.69
CA PHE A 27 -8.09 -5.47 3.97
C PHE A 27 -7.12 -4.74 4.91
N VAL A 28 -5.98 -4.28 4.40
CA VAL A 28 -5.00 -3.49 5.18
C VAL A 28 -5.59 -2.16 5.60
N CYS A 29 -6.35 -1.51 4.72
CA CYS A 29 -7.05 -0.25 5.00
C CYS A 29 -8.03 -0.42 6.18
N ILE A 30 -8.84 -1.48 6.19
CA ILE A 30 -9.78 -1.78 7.27
C ILE A 30 -9.05 -2.14 8.57
N SER A 31 -8.12 -3.10 8.53
CA SER A 31 -7.42 -3.57 9.73
C SER A 31 -6.61 -2.47 10.41
N SER A 32 -5.87 -1.66 9.65
CA SER A 32 -5.14 -0.51 10.20
C SER A 32 -6.08 0.53 10.81
N SER A 33 -7.22 0.81 10.17
CA SER A 33 -8.20 1.78 10.66
C SER A 33 -8.88 1.35 11.95
N ILE A 34 -9.21 0.06 12.09
CA ILE A 34 -9.80 -0.48 13.33
C ILE A 34 -8.83 -0.28 14.49
N ILE A 35 -7.56 -0.62 14.31
CA ILE A 35 -6.53 -0.47 15.35
C ILE A 35 -6.33 1.01 15.70
N MET A 36 -6.25 1.89 14.70
CA MET A 36 -6.14 3.33 14.92
C MET A 36 -7.32 3.89 15.70
N ARG A 37 -8.55 3.49 15.32
CA ARG A 37 -9.80 3.90 15.96
C ARG A 37 -9.85 3.42 17.40
N ASP A 38 -9.58 2.14 17.64
CA ASP A 38 -9.75 1.51 18.95
C ASP A 38 -8.72 2.07 19.95
N LEU A 39 -7.48 2.30 19.53
CA LEU A 39 -6.48 2.96 20.37
C LEU A 39 -6.80 4.43 20.64
N ASN A 40 -7.33 5.14 19.64
CA ASN A 40 -7.79 6.53 19.81
C ASN A 40 -8.98 6.59 20.79
N ALA A 41 -9.93 5.66 20.69
CA ALA A 41 -11.07 5.54 21.61
C ALA A 41 -10.63 5.16 23.03
N ALA A 42 -9.58 4.36 23.18
CA ALA A 42 -8.96 4.03 24.46
C ALA A 42 -8.14 5.18 25.07
N GLY A 43 -8.06 6.34 24.41
CA GLY A 43 -7.40 7.54 24.94
C GLY A 43 -5.87 7.55 24.76
N TYR A 44 -5.30 6.66 23.95
CA TYR A 44 -3.88 6.72 23.61
C TYR A 44 -3.56 7.96 22.77
N SER A 45 -2.31 8.42 22.85
CA SER A 45 -1.82 9.53 22.02
C SER A 45 -2.05 9.24 20.53
N PRO A 46 -2.53 10.22 19.74
CA PRO A 46 -2.75 10.06 18.30
C PRO A 46 -1.55 9.48 17.55
N ILE A 47 -0.33 9.85 17.95
CA ILE A 47 0.91 9.36 17.31
C ILE A 47 1.06 7.85 17.49
N ILE A 48 0.80 7.35 18.70
CA ILE A 48 0.91 5.92 19.00
C ILE A 48 -0.12 5.15 18.17
N SER A 49 -1.38 5.60 18.18
CA SER A 49 -2.46 4.96 17.40
C SER A 49 -2.14 4.89 15.91
N MET A 50 -1.59 5.98 15.34
CA MET A 50 -1.19 6.03 13.93
C MET A 50 -0.04 5.07 13.63
N MET A 51 1.01 5.07 14.45
CA MET A 51 2.18 4.22 14.22
C MET A 51 1.85 2.75 14.37
N THR A 52 1.13 2.36 15.42
CA THR A 52 0.75 0.96 15.67
C THR A 52 -0.23 0.45 14.62
N GLY A 53 -1.25 1.24 14.26
CA GLY A 53 -2.21 0.86 13.23
C GLY A 53 -1.56 0.71 11.85
N SER A 54 -0.65 1.62 11.49
CA SER A 54 0.10 1.53 10.23
C SER A 54 1.02 0.32 10.20
N LEU A 55 1.76 0.09 11.30
CA LEU A 55 2.72 -1.00 11.40
C LEU A 55 2.01 -2.37 11.36
N ILE A 56 0.96 -2.54 12.15
CA ILE A 56 0.20 -3.81 12.18
C ILE A 56 -0.49 -4.02 10.84
N GLY A 57 -1.08 -2.98 10.24
CA GLY A 57 -1.67 -3.06 8.91
C GLY A 57 -0.65 -3.50 7.84
N LEU A 58 0.55 -2.92 7.86
CA LEU A 58 1.64 -3.32 6.96
C LEU A 58 2.03 -4.79 7.15
N LEU A 59 2.20 -5.22 8.41
CA LEU A 59 2.58 -6.61 8.73
C LEU A 59 1.50 -7.61 8.31
N LEU A 60 0.22 -7.32 8.59
CA LEU A 60 -0.91 -8.14 8.14
C LEU A 60 -1.00 -8.22 6.61
N GLY A 61 -0.67 -7.11 5.93
CA GLY A 61 -0.62 -7.05 4.49
C GLY A 61 0.44 -7.94 3.84
N LEU A 62 1.52 -8.31 4.54
CA LEU A 62 2.54 -9.23 4.01
C LEU A 62 2.08 -10.69 3.96
N ILE A 63 1.10 -11.06 4.79
CA ILE A 63 0.62 -12.44 4.92
C ILE A 63 0.02 -12.95 3.59
N PRO A 64 -0.89 -12.22 2.90
CA PRO A 64 -1.39 -12.61 1.59
C PRO A 64 -0.29 -12.91 0.57
N GLY A 65 0.73 -12.06 0.48
CA GLY A 65 1.83 -12.23 -0.46
C GLY A 65 2.69 -13.45 -0.15
N PHE A 66 2.94 -13.71 1.14
CA PHE A 66 3.62 -14.93 1.55
C PHE A 66 2.81 -16.18 1.18
N ILE A 67 1.49 -16.18 1.44
CA ILE A 67 0.59 -17.29 1.10
C ILE A 67 0.57 -17.50 -0.42
N ASN A 68 0.23 -16.48 -1.21
CA ASN A 68 0.22 -16.56 -2.67
C ASN A 68 1.56 -17.06 -3.21
N GLY A 69 2.66 -16.45 -2.74
CA GLY A 69 4.00 -16.85 -3.11
C GLY A 69 4.30 -18.31 -2.79
N PHE A 70 3.91 -18.80 -1.60
CA PHE A 70 4.11 -20.18 -1.20
C PHE A 70 3.34 -21.16 -2.08
N PHE A 71 2.07 -20.89 -2.36
CA PHE A 71 1.22 -21.75 -3.20
C PHE A 71 1.73 -21.80 -4.64
N VAL A 72 2.12 -20.65 -5.21
CA VAL A 72 2.66 -20.59 -6.56
C VAL A 72 4.03 -21.26 -6.65
N ALA A 73 4.93 -20.95 -5.71
CA ALA A 73 6.33 -21.37 -5.78
C ALA A 73 6.56 -22.84 -5.37
N LYS A 74 5.91 -23.30 -4.30
CA LYS A 74 6.14 -24.63 -3.73
C LYS A 74 5.07 -25.63 -4.13
N LEU A 75 3.80 -25.22 -4.09
CA LEU A 75 2.68 -26.11 -4.44
C LEU A 75 2.37 -26.11 -5.95
N ARG A 76 3.08 -25.29 -6.74
CA ARG A 76 2.94 -25.19 -8.19
C ARG A 76 1.50 -24.91 -8.63
N VAL A 77 0.74 -24.19 -7.80
CA VAL A 77 -0.61 -23.75 -8.13
C VAL A 77 -0.49 -22.61 -9.16
N PRO A 78 -1.30 -22.60 -10.23
CA PRO A 78 -1.32 -21.49 -11.17
C PRO A 78 -1.58 -20.14 -10.45
N PRO A 79 -0.77 -19.09 -10.71
CA PRO A 79 -0.89 -17.77 -10.06
C PRO A 79 -2.29 -17.17 -10.01
N PHE A 80 -2.99 -17.28 -11.13
CA PHE A 80 -4.36 -16.80 -11.27
C PHE A 80 -5.30 -17.44 -10.23
N ILE A 81 -5.20 -18.75 -10.01
CA ILE A 81 -6.07 -19.48 -9.08
C ILE A 81 -5.73 -19.12 -7.63
N ALA A 82 -4.44 -19.10 -7.29
CA ALA A 82 -4.00 -18.74 -5.94
C ALA A 82 -4.45 -17.32 -5.56
N THR A 83 -4.23 -16.37 -6.46
CA THR A 83 -4.50 -14.95 -6.20
C THR A 83 -5.99 -14.62 -6.27
N LEU A 84 -6.78 -15.32 -7.09
CA LEU A 84 -8.24 -15.24 -7.06
C LEU A 84 -8.83 -15.84 -5.77
N GLY A 85 -8.25 -16.92 -5.23
CA GLY A 85 -8.61 -17.42 -3.91
C GLY A 85 -8.32 -16.39 -2.82
N MET A 86 -7.14 -15.78 -2.87
CA MET A 86 -6.73 -14.77 -1.90
C MET A 86 -7.55 -13.49 -1.98
N TRP A 87 -7.95 -13.09 -3.18
CA TRP A 87 -8.92 -12.03 -3.43
C TRP A 87 -10.21 -12.24 -2.62
N GLY A 88 -10.79 -13.45 -2.68
CA GLY A 88 -12.01 -13.79 -1.94
C GLY A 88 -11.82 -13.78 -0.42
N ILE A 89 -10.70 -14.32 0.05
CA ILE A 89 -10.37 -14.36 1.49
C ILE A 89 -10.11 -12.95 2.04
N ALA A 90 -9.28 -12.15 1.38
CA ALA A 90 -8.97 -10.78 1.81
C ALA A 90 -10.24 -9.92 1.82
N ASN A 91 -11.08 -10.06 0.80
CA ASN A 91 -12.36 -9.37 0.77
C ASN A 91 -13.31 -9.84 1.87
N GLY A 92 -13.47 -11.16 2.04
CA GLY A 92 -14.35 -11.73 3.06
C GLY A 92 -13.93 -11.33 4.48
N LEU A 93 -12.63 -11.29 4.76
CA LEU A 93 -12.09 -10.80 6.02
C LEU A 93 -12.33 -9.30 6.19
N ALA A 94 -12.09 -8.49 5.16
CA ALA A 94 -12.37 -7.05 5.21
C ALA A 94 -13.85 -6.78 5.51
N TRP A 95 -14.75 -7.48 4.81
CA TRP A 95 -16.20 -7.42 5.03
C TRP A 95 -16.60 -7.86 6.43
N ARG A 96 -16.02 -8.95 6.94
CA ARG A 96 -16.32 -9.44 8.28
C ARG A 96 -15.91 -8.44 9.35
N LEU A 97 -14.80 -7.74 9.15
CA LEU A 97 -14.25 -6.76 10.09
C LEU A 97 -15.02 -5.43 10.06
N CYS A 98 -15.50 -4.99 8.89
CA CYS A 98 -16.15 -3.69 8.74
C CYS A 98 -17.68 -3.74 8.69
N GLU A 99 -18.26 -4.94 8.62
CA GLU A 99 -19.71 -5.17 8.52
C GLU A 99 -20.38 -4.40 7.37
N GLY A 100 -19.62 -4.12 6.31
CA GLY A 100 -20.06 -3.36 5.13
C GLY A 100 -19.97 -1.83 5.27
N PHE A 101 -19.62 -1.30 6.44
CA PHE A 101 -19.50 0.13 6.68
C PHE A 101 -18.04 0.59 6.67
N PRO A 102 -17.74 1.83 6.23
CA PRO A 102 -16.40 2.37 6.37
C PRO A 102 -16.06 2.63 7.84
N ILE A 103 -14.80 2.41 8.21
CA ILE A 103 -14.31 2.61 9.58
C ILE A 103 -13.90 4.08 9.74
N GLY A 104 -14.68 4.85 10.49
CA GLY A 104 -14.38 6.25 10.82
C GLY A 104 -13.82 6.45 12.23
N PHE A 105 -13.83 7.71 12.70
CA PHE A 105 -13.39 8.14 14.04
C PHE A 105 -11.90 7.91 14.34
N LEU A 106 -11.07 7.98 13.29
CA LEU A 106 -9.62 8.02 13.45
C LEU A 106 -9.19 9.40 13.98
N PRO A 107 -7.99 9.50 14.58
CA PRO A 107 -7.43 10.80 14.97
C PRO A 107 -7.42 11.78 13.78
N LEU A 108 -7.84 13.02 13.99
CA LEU A 108 -7.89 14.03 12.92
C LEU A 108 -6.51 14.25 12.27
N GLN A 109 -5.44 14.09 13.06
CA GLN A 109 -4.06 14.17 12.63
C GLN A 109 -3.72 13.19 11.49
N VAL A 110 -4.42 12.06 11.38
CA VAL A 110 -4.28 11.10 10.26
C VAL A 110 -4.55 11.80 8.93
N ARG A 111 -5.61 12.63 8.87
CA ARG A 111 -5.99 13.36 7.65
C ARG A 111 -4.98 14.44 7.34
N ASP A 112 -4.55 15.14 8.38
CA ASP A 112 -3.68 16.31 8.25
C ASP A 112 -2.31 15.88 7.70
N ILE A 113 -1.79 14.74 8.17
CA ILE A 113 -0.57 14.13 7.64
C ILE A 113 -0.77 13.63 6.20
N GLY A 114 -1.86 12.89 5.94
CA GLY A 114 -2.11 12.32 4.61
C GLY A 114 -2.34 13.36 3.51
N ASN A 115 -2.82 14.54 3.87
CA ASN A 115 -3.08 15.67 2.97
C ASN A 115 -2.07 16.82 3.13
N ALA A 116 -0.92 16.57 3.77
CA ALA A 116 0.11 17.58 3.92
C ALA A 116 0.82 17.88 2.58
N TYR A 117 1.21 19.14 2.39
CA TYR A 117 1.98 19.63 1.24
C TYR A 117 3.33 20.17 1.68
N LEU A 118 4.33 19.99 0.83
CA LEU A 118 5.70 20.45 1.04
C LEU A 118 5.75 21.97 1.18
N ALA A 119 5.01 22.67 0.31
CA ALA A 119 4.98 24.12 0.26
C ALA A 119 3.58 24.63 -0.05
N TYR A 120 3.22 25.71 0.63
CA TYR A 120 2.02 26.51 0.47
C TYR A 120 2.43 27.91 0.08
N PHE A 121 1.76 28.49 -0.90
CA PHE A 121 1.94 29.88 -1.27
C PHE A 121 0.64 30.64 -1.09
N SER A 122 0.69 31.72 -0.31
CA SER A 122 -0.44 32.63 -0.10
C SER A 122 -0.02 34.06 -0.46
N PRO A 123 -0.83 34.81 -1.22
CA PRO A 123 -0.49 36.18 -1.63
C PRO A 123 -0.14 37.13 -0.48
N LYS A 124 -0.74 36.96 0.70
CA LYS A 124 -0.50 37.84 1.87
C LYS A 124 0.60 37.36 2.82
N LYS A 125 0.77 36.03 2.96
CA LYS A 125 1.72 35.44 3.93
C LYS A 125 3.00 34.92 3.28
N GLY A 126 3.09 34.92 1.95
CA GLY A 126 4.23 34.39 1.21
C GLY A 126 4.27 32.86 1.20
N PHE A 127 5.48 32.30 1.14
CA PHE A 127 5.73 30.86 1.15
C PHE A 127 5.78 30.31 2.57
N SER A 128 5.02 29.25 2.83
CA SER A 128 5.07 28.46 4.07
C SER A 128 5.43 27.02 3.72
N PHE A 129 6.44 26.46 4.37
CA PHE A 129 6.89 25.08 4.16
C PHE A 129 6.32 24.17 5.25
N LEU A 130 5.78 23.01 4.85
CA LEU A 130 5.25 21.92 5.70
C LEU A 130 4.05 22.28 6.58
N MET A 131 4.04 23.47 7.19
CA MET A 131 2.96 23.99 8.01
C MET A 131 1.96 24.75 7.14
N LYS A 132 0.69 24.36 7.25
CA LYS A 132 -0.42 25.09 6.63
C LYS A 132 -0.52 26.46 7.32
N PRO A 133 -0.44 27.59 6.59
CA PRO A 133 -0.60 28.90 7.20
C PRO A 133 -2.02 29.06 7.75
N GLU A 134 -2.16 29.66 8.92
CA GLU A 134 -3.47 30.04 9.46
C GLU A 134 -4.03 31.18 8.60
N LEU A 135 -5.13 30.96 7.88
CA LEU A 135 -5.73 31.97 7.00
C LEU A 135 -7.06 32.41 7.61
N THR A 136 -7.16 33.68 7.97
CA THR A 136 -8.33 34.24 8.67
C THR A 136 -9.40 34.74 7.70
N GLU A 137 -9.02 35.12 6.47
CA GLU A 137 -9.94 35.63 5.45
C GLU A 137 -10.28 34.59 4.38
N ARG A 138 -11.56 34.54 3.96
CA ARG A 138 -12.04 33.61 2.93
C ARG A 138 -11.34 33.79 1.57
N GLY A 139 -10.97 35.01 1.19
CA GLY A 139 -10.24 35.30 -0.04
C GLY A 139 -8.82 34.70 -0.08
N ASP A 140 -8.15 34.68 1.07
CA ASP A 140 -6.79 34.12 1.19
C ASP A 140 -6.81 32.58 1.18
N ILE A 141 -7.90 31.96 1.66
CA ILE A 141 -8.10 30.51 1.62
C ILE A 141 -8.29 30.03 0.17
N LEU A 142 -9.04 30.79 -0.63
CA LEU A 142 -9.32 30.45 -2.04
C LEU A 142 -8.09 30.65 -2.94
N SER A 143 -7.22 31.60 -2.62
CA SER A 143 -5.99 31.89 -3.36
C SER A 143 -4.77 31.09 -2.89
N LEU A 144 -4.93 30.20 -1.91
CA LEU A 144 -3.86 29.35 -1.40
C LEU A 144 -3.42 28.33 -2.46
N VAL A 145 -2.22 28.48 -3.00
CA VAL A 145 -1.62 27.53 -3.92
C VAL A 145 -0.90 26.44 -3.11
N LYS A 146 -1.27 25.19 -3.36
CA LYS A 146 -0.64 24.01 -2.77
C LYS A 146 0.27 23.38 -3.82
N ILE A 147 1.57 23.31 -3.56
CA ILE A 147 2.55 23.05 -4.62
C ILE A 147 2.75 21.55 -4.85
N ILE A 148 3.28 20.84 -3.85
CA ILE A 148 3.57 19.40 -3.97
C ILE A 148 3.01 18.67 -2.74
N PRO A 149 2.10 17.69 -2.90
CA PRO A 149 1.69 16.81 -1.82
C PRO A 149 2.87 15.98 -1.30
N ILE A 150 3.07 15.94 0.02
CA ILE A 150 4.11 15.11 0.66
C ILE A 150 3.91 13.64 0.32
N LEU A 151 2.65 13.20 0.21
CA LEU A 151 2.31 11.84 -0.16
C LEU A 151 2.88 11.42 -1.53
N ILE A 152 2.95 12.34 -2.50
CA ILE A 152 3.56 12.05 -3.81
C ILE A 152 5.06 11.84 -3.64
N LEU A 153 5.74 12.68 -2.85
CA LEU A 153 7.17 12.50 -2.58
C LEU A 153 7.46 11.17 -1.88
N LEU A 154 6.62 10.78 -0.92
CA LEU A 154 6.75 9.49 -0.24
C LEU A 154 6.56 8.32 -1.21
N ILE A 155 5.54 8.36 -2.07
CA ILE A 155 5.31 7.34 -3.09
C ILE A 155 6.50 7.28 -4.05
N THR A 156 6.94 8.42 -4.58
CA THR A 156 8.08 8.50 -5.50
C THR A 156 9.36 7.97 -4.84
N PHE A 157 9.61 8.29 -3.58
CA PHE A 157 10.75 7.75 -2.84
C PHE A 157 10.71 6.22 -2.75
N ILE A 158 9.56 5.63 -2.40
CA ILE A 158 9.37 4.17 -2.39
C ILE A 158 9.60 3.60 -3.79
N LEU A 159 9.04 4.22 -4.83
CA LEU A 159 9.20 3.77 -6.22
C LEU A 159 10.67 3.81 -6.66
N VAL A 160 11.42 4.85 -6.32
CA VAL A 160 12.85 4.98 -6.66
C VAL A 160 13.66 3.87 -5.98
N ILE A 161 13.39 3.56 -4.70
CA ILE A 161 14.04 2.46 -3.99
C ILE A 161 13.80 1.13 -4.71
N PHE A 162 12.55 0.82 -5.03
CA PHE A 162 12.22 -0.47 -5.65
C PHE A 162 12.63 -0.54 -7.12
N ALA A 163 12.60 0.57 -7.84
CA ALA A 163 13.19 0.66 -9.18
C ALA A 163 14.70 0.41 -9.13
N PHE A 164 15.42 1.00 -8.18
CA PHE A 164 16.83 0.70 -7.96
C PHE A 164 17.06 -0.78 -7.62
N ILE A 165 16.24 -1.37 -6.74
CA ILE A 165 16.31 -2.81 -6.43
C ILE A 165 16.12 -3.64 -7.71
N LEU A 166 15.14 -3.29 -8.54
CA LEU A 166 14.84 -4.03 -9.77
C LEU A 166 15.91 -3.84 -10.87
N SER A 167 16.47 -2.65 -11.03
CA SER A 167 17.42 -2.35 -12.10
C SER A 167 18.87 -2.66 -11.75
N CYS A 168 19.25 -2.54 -10.48
CA CYS A 168 20.66 -2.51 -10.08
C CYS A 168 21.09 -3.68 -9.19
N THR A 169 20.18 -4.55 -8.74
CA THR A 169 20.54 -5.64 -7.81
C THR A 169 20.40 -7.03 -8.42
N ARG A 170 21.07 -8.02 -7.80
CA ARG A 170 20.93 -9.45 -8.15
C ARG A 170 19.47 -9.92 -8.05
N PHE A 171 18.69 -9.35 -7.13
CA PHE A 171 17.28 -9.67 -7.03
C PHE A 171 16.56 -9.37 -8.35
N GLY A 172 16.77 -8.17 -8.89
CA GLY A 172 16.20 -7.76 -10.18
C GLY A 172 16.66 -8.63 -11.34
N GLN A 173 17.97 -8.88 -11.45
CA GLN A 173 18.53 -9.77 -12.49
C GLN A 173 17.91 -11.17 -12.46
N HIS A 174 17.72 -11.74 -11.27
CA HIS A 174 17.06 -13.03 -11.10
C HIS A 174 15.57 -12.97 -11.48
N THR A 175 14.87 -11.87 -11.17
CA THR A 175 13.47 -11.67 -11.57
C THR A 175 13.32 -11.69 -13.09
N TYR A 176 14.17 -10.95 -13.82
CA TYR A 176 14.17 -10.95 -15.28
C TYR A 176 14.54 -12.33 -15.88
N ALA A 177 15.52 -13.01 -15.30
CA ALA A 177 15.94 -14.34 -15.76
C ALA A 177 14.82 -15.38 -15.62
N ILE A 178 14.08 -15.35 -14.50
CA ILE A 178 12.94 -16.23 -14.25
C ILE A 178 11.82 -15.95 -15.26
N GLY A 179 11.52 -14.68 -15.52
CA GLY A 179 10.51 -14.24 -16.50
C GLY A 179 10.79 -14.68 -17.93
N GLY A 180 12.06 -14.66 -18.35
CA GLY A 180 12.45 -15.06 -19.70
C GLY A 180 12.34 -16.58 -19.92
N LYS A 181 12.98 -17.37 -19.04
CA LYS A 181 12.90 -18.84 -19.09
C LYS A 181 13.23 -19.47 -17.74
N VAL A 182 12.20 -19.94 -17.04
CA VAL A 182 12.32 -20.58 -15.72
C VAL A 182 13.33 -21.74 -15.72
N ASP A 183 13.30 -22.61 -16.72
CA ASP A 183 14.21 -23.76 -16.80
C ASP A 183 15.69 -23.35 -16.89
N ALA A 184 15.98 -22.23 -17.57
CA ALA A 184 17.33 -21.70 -17.68
C ALA A 184 17.79 -21.06 -16.36
N ALA A 185 16.88 -20.35 -15.67
CA ALA A 185 17.15 -19.79 -14.35
C ALA A 185 17.50 -20.88 -13.32
N ILE A 186 16.79 -22.02 -13.35
CA ILE A 186 17.08 -23.17 -12.47
C ILE A 186 18.48 -23.74 -12.78
N ARG A 187 18.82 -23.92 -14.07
CA ARG A 187 20.16 -24.40 -14.48
C ARG A 187 21.27 -23.42 -14.11
N ALA A 188 20.97 -22.13 -14.05
CA ALA A 188 21.89 -21.08 -13.58
C ALA A 188 22.04 -21.04 -12.04
N GLY A 189 21.43 -21.97 -11.30
CA GLY A 189 21.53 -22.07 -9.84
C GLY A 189 20.62 -21.10 -9.07
N ILE A 190 19.68 -20.45 -9.74
CA ILE A 190 18.74 -19.54 -9.08
C ILE A 190 17.69 -20.35 -8.32
N ASN A 191 17.52 -20.06 -7.03
CA ASN A 191 16.42 -20.64 -6.24
C ASN A 191 15.09 -19.96 -6.61
N VAL A 192 14.49 -20.41 -7.72
CA VAL A 192 13.24 -19.88 -8.25
C VAL A 192 12.12 -19.90 -7.21
N PRO A 193 11.89 -20.98 -6.43
CA PRO A 193 10.80 -20.98 -5.45
C PRO A 193 10.91 -19.87 -4.40
N LEU A 194 12.09 -19.69 -3.80
CA LEU A 194 12.29 -18.61 -2.83
C LEU A 194 12.17 -17.23 -3.46
N HIS A 195 12.60 -17.09 -4.71
CA HIS A 195 12.53 -15.82 -5.42
C HIS A 195 11.09 -15.40 -5.74
N LEU A 196 10.26 -16.34 -6.19
CA LEU A 196 8.83 -16.12 -6.40
C LEU A 196 8.12 -15.73 -5.10
N ILE A 197 8.41 -16.40 -3.97
CA ILE A 197 7.84 -16.02 -2.66
C ILE A 197 8.16 -14.55 -2.33
N LYS A 198 9.41 -14.13 -2.54
CA LYS A 198 9.82 -12.74 -2.31
C LYS A 198 9.07 -11.76 -3.22
N ILE A 199 8.85 -12.12 -4.49
CA ILE A 199 8.12 -11.27 -5.44
C ILE A 199 6.68 -11.04 -4.98
N TYR A 200 5.94 -12.08 -4.58
CA TYR A 200 4.57 -11.90 -4.08
C TYR A 200 4.51 -11.16 -2.74
N ILE A 201 5.51 -11.33 -1.85
CA ILE A 201 5.63 -10.51 -0.64
C ILE A 201 5.83 -9.03 -0.98
N ILE A 202 6.69 -8.72 -1.96
CA ILE A 202 6.91 -7.34 -2.42
C ILE A 202 5.61 -6.76 -3.01
N SER A 203 4.91 -7.53 -3.85
CA SER A 203 3.60 -7.13 -4.38
C SER A 203 2.62 -6.76 -3.26
N SER A 204 2.52 -7.62 -2.25
CA SER A 204 1.66 -7.39 -1.08
C SER A 204 2.14 -6.27 -0.18
N PHE A 205 3.44 -6.01 -0.07
CA PHE A 205 3.97 -4.82 0.59
C PHE A 205 3.47 -3.54 -0.09
N PHE A 206 3.49 -3.48 -1.42
CA PHE A 206 2.94 -2.35 -2.17
C PHE A 206 1.44 -2.18 -1.95
N ALA A 207 0.68 -3.28 -1.92
CA ALA A 207 -0.74 -3.26 -1.59
C ALA A 207 -0.99 -2.75 -0.16
N ALA A 208 -0.19 -3.21 0.80
CA ALA A 208 -0.30 -2.81 2.20
C ALA A 208 0.05 -1.35 2.41
N ALA A 209 1.16 -0.88 1.81
CA ALA A 209 1.55 0.53 1.83
C ALA A 209 0.47 1.39 1.19
N ALA A 210 -0.09 0.99 0.04
CA ALA A 210 -1.20 1.70 -0.58
C ALA A 210 -2.43 1.77 0.34
N GLY A 211 -2.73 0.69 1.07
CA GLY A 211 -3.85 0.62 2.02
C GLY A 211 -3.68 1.59 3.18
N VAL A 212 -2.51 1.58 3.83
CA VAL A 212 -2.19 2.53 4.91
C VAL A 212 -2.23 3.97 4.40
N LEU A 213 -1.62 4.27 3.26
CA LEU A 213 -1.64 5.62 2.71
C LEU A 213 -3.06 6.07 2.33
N LEU A 214 -3.93 5.15 1.93
CA LEU A 214 -5.34 5.44 1.68
C LEU A 214 -6.08 5.86 2.95
N VAL A 215 -5.81 5.18 4.08
CA VAL A 215 -6.35 5.57 5.40
C VAL A 215 -5.92 6.98 5.76
N PHE A 216 -4.65 7.33 5.57
CA PHE A 216 -4.16 8.68 5.83
C PHE A 216 -4.81 9.73 4.93
N LYS A 217 -5.02 9.39 3.65
CA LYS A 217 -5.65 10.30 2.70
C LYS A 217 -7.12 10.57 3.02
N LEU A 218 -7.87 9.52 3.39
CA LEU A 218 -9.32 9.60 3.58
C LEU A 218 -9.75 9.83 5.04
N ASN A 219 -8.89 9.57 6.02
CA ASN A 219 -9.22 9.48 7.45
C ASN A 219 -10.33 8.46 7.73
N MET A 220 -10.34 7.37 6.97
CA MET A 220 -11.32 6.30 7.13
C MET A 220 -10.82 5.03 6.46
N GLY A 221 -11.17 3.89 7.07
CA GLY A 221 -10.96 2.57 6.52
C GLY A 221 -12.05 2.27 5.51
N VAL A 222 -11.64 2.04 4.26
CA VAL A 222 -12.54 1.70 3.16
C VAL A 222 -12.15 0.34 2.62
N HIS A 223 -13.13 -0.56 2.52
CA HIS A 223 -12.95 -1.85 1.87
C HIS A 223 -13.09 -1.68 0.35
N THR A 224 -12.49 -2.59 -0.42
CA THR A 224 -12.59 -2.56 -1.87
C THR A 224 -14.00 -2.96 -2.29
N GLN A 225 -14.76 -2.03 -2.87
CA GLN A 225 -16.16 -2.26 -3.23
C GLN A 225 -16.28 -3.14 -4.48
N TYR A 226 -17.16 -4.14 -4.40
CA TYR A 226 -17.68 -4.84 -5.57
C TYR A 226 -18.77 -3.99 -6.19
N THR A 227 -18.49 -3.37 -7.33
CA THR A 227 -19.55 -2.87 -8.19
C THR A 227 -19.86 -3.95 -9.21
N SER A 228 -20.78 -4.85 -8.85
CA SER A 228 -21.55 -5.60 -9.84
C SER A 228 -22.68 -4.69 -10.32
N SER A 229 -22.33 -3.69 -11.13
CA SER A 229 -23.32 -2.99 -11.94
C SER A 229 -23.82 -3.91 -13.04
#